data_AF-A0A9D0VJM9-F1
#
_entry.id   AF-A0A9D0VJM9-F1
#
_cell.length_a   1.000
_cell.length_b   1.000
_cell.length_c   1.000
_cell.angle_alpha   90.00
_cell.angle_beta   90.00
_cell.angle_gamma   90.00
#
_symmetry.space_group_name_H-M   'P 1'
#
loop_
_entity.id
_entity.type
_entity.pdbx_description
1 polymer ?
#
loop_
_entity_poly.entity_id
_entity_poly.type
_entity_poly.pdbx_seq_one_letter_code
_entity_poly.pdbx_strand_id
1 'polypeptide(L)'
;MFHRHTLAIVCALLVGSCSGGDDRPVSQSGDPAVTFPEIQPPEVRTGWPCPPFDFDTTEDKVGDSDGDSLTDCQEEEIGSLPNNPDSDGDGVGDLVEVGSVDSPEDTDGDGVYNISDPDDDGDGVPTTEEDAAPVGDGDGDPRNDDIDGDGIANYLDNDDDNDLIFGLDEDAAPMGNGDGDPHNDDIDGDGIANYLDDDDDNDRAAGCEDTNRNFNAIDDDTDGDGIIDVLDTDDDGDGLPTRFEDWDGDGDACNDDNDIDGIADFQDLDEDNDTLESTVEDLNGNQLVLDDDTDFDGVPNYRDPDDDGDGVITLLEDLEFGVTATTATGVGDVFDDDTDGDGIPNFLDTDDDGDRCLTIEEHTEGDPPIPLDEDANGVADYLEVNQAGCASPRYDLRLNGEGFGSLNGTRIRAVVLLDGGEVVGGGEAIVAMSSFTLGVPVVLAVGEAYQVDLFADENDDGSCGGTETSWRVSNISTTGVPTMTEVDVASVGDLEPSACNSFP
;
A
#
# COMPACT_ATOMS: atom_id res chain seq x y z
N MET A 1 -24.49 -36.77 27.36
CA MET A 1 -24.83 -36.68 28.79
C MET A 1 -24.35 -35.31 29.26
N PHE A 2 -25.29 -34.41 29.52
CA PHE A 2 -25.07 -33.08 30.10
C PHE A 2 -24.20 -33.13 31.35
N HIS A 3 -23.30 -32.17 31.53
CA HIS A 3 -23.03 -31.56 32.84
C HIS A 3 -22.80 -30.06 32.66
N ARG A 4 -23.73 -29.29 33.22
CA ARG A 4 -23.73 -27.83 33.32
C ARG A 4 -22.74 -27.39 34.40
N HIS A 5 -21.97 -26.34 34.14
CA HIS A 5 -21.32 -25.56 35.20
C HIS A 5 -22.07 -24.25 35.42
N THR A 6 -22.46 -24.04 36.68
CA THR A 6 -23.18 -22.88 37.20
C THR A 6 -22.15 -21.83 37.62
N LEU A 7 -22.22 -20.62 37.05
CA LEU A 7 -21.43 -19.47 37.50
C LEU A 7 -22.24 -18.70 38.56
N ALA A 8 -21.66 -18.55 39.75
CA ALA A 8 -22.24 -17.84 40.88
C ALA A 8 -21.64 -16.43 40.96
N ILE A 9 -22.52 -15.44 40.89
CA ILE A 9 -22.23 -14.01 41.10
C ILE A 9 -21.94 -13.77 42.59
N VAL A 10 -20.79 -13.16 42.89
CA VAL A 10 -20.50 -12.51 44.17
C VAL A 10 -20.11 -11.06 43.87
N CYS A 11 -21.02 -10.12 44.12
CA CYS A 11 -20.72 -8.69 44.11
C CYS A 11 -20.86 -8.16 45.53
N ALA A 12 -19.77 -7.59 46.05
CA ALA A 12 -19.66 -7.07 47.41
C ALA A 12 -19.82 -5.54 47.41
N LEU A 13 -20.83 -5.09 48.15
CA LEU A 13 -20.94 -3.85 48.95
C LEU A 13 -19.86 -2.76 48.77
N LEU A 14 -20.31 -1.53 48.48
CA LEU A 14 -20.12 -0.37 49.37
C LEU A 14 -21.10 0.78 49.09
N VAL A 15 -21.63 1.28 50.21
CA VAL A 15 -22.62 2.32 50.50
C VAL A 15 -22.34 3.73 49.96
N GLY A 16 -23.43 4.43 49.58
CA GLY A 16 -23.53 5.89 49.56
C GLY A 16 -24.99 6.34 49.59
N SER A 17 -25.41 6.98 50.71
CA SER A 17 -26.80 7.35 51.01
C SER A 17 -27.17 8.75 50.50
N CYS A 18 -28.43 8.95 50.08
CA CYS A 18 -29.13 10.23 50.21
C CYS A 18 -30.63 10.01 50.47
N SER A 19 -31.16 10.86 51.37
CA SER A 19 -32.42 10.72 52.09
C SER A 19 -33.50 11.66 51.53
N GLY A 20 -34.77 11.22 51.58
CA GLY A 20 -35.93 12.10 51.42
C GLY A 20 -37.22 11.31 51.28
N GLY A 21 -37.91 11.09 52.40
CA GLY A 21 -39.22 10.44 52.44
C GLY A 21 -40.37 11.45 52.49
N ASP A 22 -41.56 11.00 52.08
CA ASP A 22 -42.83 11.49 52.61
C ASP A 22 -43.91 10.38 52.58
N ASP A 23 -44.82 10.48 53.55
CA ASP A 23 -45.67 9.46 54.18
C ASP A 23 -46.95 8.96 53.43
N ARG A 24 -47.11 7.62 53.36
CA ARG A 24 -48.33 6.75 53.62
C ARG A 24 -49.56 6.72 52.67
N PRO A 25 -50.44 5.67 52.75
CA PRO A 25 -50.27 4.25 53.13
C PRO A 25 -50.88 3.21 52.14
N VAL A 26 -50.54 1.95 52.41
CA VAL A 26 -50.98 0.68 51.81
C VAL A 26 -52.52 0.49 51.74
N SER A 27 -53.02 0.01 50.59
CA SER A 27 -54.17 -0.91 50.54
C SER A 27 -53.86 -2.11 49.64
N GLN A 28 -53.99 -3.31 50.20
CA GLN A 28 -53.93 -4.58 49.49
C GLN A 28 -55.19 -4.83 48.67
N SER A 29 -54.98 -5.73 47.69
CA SER A 29 -55.87 -6.75 47.14
C SER A 29 -56.80 -6.40 45.99
N GLY A 30 -56.43 -6.94 44.83
CA GLY A 30 -57.33 -7.69 43.96
C GLY A 30 -57.66 -7.00 42.65
N ASP A 31 -56.95 -7.35 41.58
CA ASP A 31 -57.49 -7.66 40.25
C ASP A 31 -56.36 -8.13 39.31
N PRO A 32 -56.67 -8.94 38.27
CA PRO A 32 -55.72 -9.88 37.67
C PRO A 32 -54.70 -9.21 36.74
N ALA A 33 -53.61 -9.93 36.50
CA ALA A 33 -52.56 -9.58 35.56
C ALA A 33 -53.13 -9.06 34.24
N VAL A 34 -52.74 -7.83 33.89
CA VAL A 34 -52.80 -7.35 32.51
C VAL A 34 -51.76 -8.17 31.75
N THR A 35 -52.23 -9.18 31.04
CA THR A 35 -51.46 -9.83 29.98
C THR A 35 -51.31 -8.82 28.86
N PHE A 36 -50.07 -8.45 28.53
CA PHE A 36 -49.75 -7.81 27.27
C PHE A 36 -50.25 -8.74 26.14
N PRO A 37 -50.87 -8.22 25.07
CA PRO A 37 -51.20 -9.05 23.94
C PRO A 37 -49.88 -9.59 23.38
N GLU A 38 -49.80 -10.90 23.29
CA GLU A 38 -48.80 -11.60 22.50
C GLU A 38 -48.94 -11.07 21.07
N ILE A 39 -47.95 -10.31 20.59
CA ILE A 39 -47.84 -9.99 19.17
C ILE A 39 -47.58 -11.33 18.50
N GLN A 40 -48.63 -11.91 17.91
CA GLN A 40 -48.43 -13.01 16.99
C GLN A 40 -47.67 -12.46 15.79
N PRO A 41 -46.68 -13.18 15.23
CA PRO A 41 -46.19 -12.85 13.90
C PRO A 41 -47.39 -12.76 12.96
N PRO A 42 -47.39 -11.89 11.94
CA PRO A 42 -48.51 -11.77 11.01
C PRO A 42 -48.89 -13.18 10.55
N GLU A 43 -50.15 -13.55 10.76
CA GLU A 43 -50.66 -14.82 10.26
C GLU A 43 -50.49 -14.78 8.75
N VAL A 44 -49.51 -15.54 8.22
CA VAL A 44 -49.44 -15.88 6.80
C VAL A 44 -50.82 -16.39 6.43
N ARG A 45 -51.57 -15.57 5.70
CA ARG A 45 -52.90 -15.90 5.24
C ARG A 45 -52.76 -16.91 4.12
N THR A 46 -52.59 -18.17 4.49
CA THR A 46 -52.62 -19.27 3.54
C THR A 46 -54.02 -19.36 2.91
N GLY A 47 -54.12 -18.81 1.70
CA GLY A 47 -55.15 -19.12 0.72
C GLY A 47 -56.43 -18.30 0.81
N TRP A 48 -56.49 -17.24 -0.01
CA TRP A 48 -57.43 -17.13 -1.14
C TRP A 48 -56.70 -16.34 -2.24
N PRO A 49 -56.31 -16.96 -3.37
CA PRO A 49 -55.66 -16.20 -4.43
C PRO A 49 -56.65 -15.17 -5.00
N CYS A 50 -56.15 -14.06 -5.56
CA CYS A 50 -56.93 -13.25 -6.49
C CYS A 50 -57.74 -14.18 -7.40
N PRO A 51 -59.05 -13.94 -7.56
CA PRO A 51 -59.96 -14.93 -8.12
C PRO A 51 -59.47 -15.38 -9.51
N PRO A 52 -59.47 -16.69 -9.82
CA PRO A 52 -59.00 -17.17 -11.12
C PRO A 52 -59.87 -16.56 -12.23
N PHE A 53 -59.24 -15.94 -13.22
CA PHE A 53 -59.81 -15.38 -14.45
C PHE A 53 -61.22 -15.93 -14.78
N ASP A 54 -62.27 -15.19 -14.40
CA ASP A 54 -63.65 -15.53 -14.77
C ASP A 54 -64.06 -14.73 -16.01
N PHE A 55 -64.16 -15.42 -17.14
CA PHE A 55 -64.54 -14.85 -18.44
C PHE A 55 -66.03 -14.52 -18.58
N ASP A 56 -66.85 -14.57 -17.53
CA ASP A 56 -68.27 -14.24 -17.62
C ASP A 56 -68.80 -13.52 -16.37
N THR A 57 -68.53 -12.21 -16.24
CA THR A 57 -69.56 -11.15 -16.24
C THR A 57 -68.95 -9.79 -15.91
N THR A 58 -69.48 -8.76 -16.58
CA THR A 58 -69.12 -7.34 -16.55
C THR A 58 -68.96 -6.70 -15.15
N GLU A 59 -67.93 -5.86 -15.02
CA GLU A 59 -67.42 -5.05 -13.87
C GLU A 59 -66.51 -5.78 -12.87
N ASP A 60 -65.19 -5.63 -13.10
CA ASP A 60 -64.27 -4.97 -12.16
C ASP A 60 -64.09 -5.62 -10.78
N LYS A 61 -63.13 -6.55 -10.65
CA LYS A 61 -62.66 -7.09 -9.35
C LYS A 61 -61.19 -7.50 -9.27
N VAL A 62 -60.44 -7.32 -10.35
CA VAL A 62 -58.98 -7.29 -10.33
C VAL A 62 -58.67 -6.19 -11.32
N GLY A 63 -59.04 -4.96 -10.94
CA GLY A 63 -58.67 -3.79 -11.73
C GLY A 63 -57.15 -3.75 -11.84
N ASP A 64 -56.69 -3.00 -12.82
CA ASP A 64 -55.29 -2.68 -13.02
C ASP A 64 -55.36 -1.16 -13.25
N SER A 65 -55.30 -0.42 -12.14
CA SER A 65 -55.75 0.97 -12.12
C SER A 65 -54.73 1.95 -12.70
N ASP A 66 -53.44 1.59 -12.69
CA ASP A 66 -52.33 2.33 -13.33
C ASP A 66 -51.88 1.73 -14.67
N GLY A 67 -52.19 0.46 -14.95
CA GLY A 67 -51.89 -0.17 -16.24
C GLY A 67 -50.50 -0.80 -16.32
N ASP A 68 -49.88 -1.12 -15.19
CA ASP A 68 -48.52 -1.69 -15.09
C ASP A 68 -48.49 -3.22 -15.35
N SER A 69 -49.66 -3.85 -15.45
CA SER A 69 -49.89 -5.30 -15.63
C SER A 69 -49.84 -6.15 -14.36
N LEU A 70 -49.67 -5.54 -13.20
CA LEU A 70 -50.17 -6.06 -11.95
C LEU A 70 -51.66 -5.76 -11.83
N THR A 71 -52.31 -6.36 -10.84
CA THR A 71 -53.72 -6.07 -10.58
C THR A 71 -53.82 -5.49 -9.19
N ASP A 72 -54.81 -4.62 -8.97
CA ASP A 72 -55.03 -3.93 -7.69
C ASP A 72 -55.05 -4.91 -6.50
N CYS A 73 -55.45 -6.16 -6.73
CA CYS A 73 -55.49 -7.24 -5.74
C CYS A 73 -54.12 -7.86 -5.45
N GLN A 74 -53.26 -8.01 -6.46
CA GLN A 74 -51.88 -8.49 -6.30
C GLN A 74 -51.04 -7.45 -5.56
N GLU A 75 -51.17 -6.20 -5.96
CA GLU A 75 -50.50 -5.05 -5.32
C GLU A 75 -50.94 -4.91 -3.85
N GLU A 76 -52.24 -4.96 -3.55
CA GLU A 76 -52.73 -4.95 -2.15
C GLU A 76 -52.25 -6.17 -1.32
N GLU A 77 -51.97 -7.31 -1.95
CA GLU A 77 -51.47 -8.52 -1.26
C GLU A 77 -49.97 -8.44 -0.95
N ILE A 78 -49.19 -7.81 -1.83
CA ILE A 78 -47.73 -7.68 -1.74
C ILE A 78 -47.32 -6.41 -0.97
N GLY A 79 -48.17 -5.37 -0.95
CA GLY A 79 -47.92 -4.15 -0.19
C GLY A 79 -47.67 -2.91 -1.04
N SER A 80 -47.64 -3.05 -2.37
CA SER A 80 -47.45 -1.96 -3.33
C SER A 80 -48.74 -1.14 -3.55
N LEU A 81 -48.67 -0.09 -4.37
CA LEU A 81 -49.71 0.91 -4.54
C LEU A 81 -50.53 0.68 -5.83
N PRO A 82 -51.81 0.23 -5.74
CA PRO A 82 -52.70 -0.11 -6.88
C PRO A 82 -52.93 0.93 -7.97
N ASN A 83 -52.39 2.13 -7.83
CA ASN A 83 -52.64 3.26 -8.70
C ASN A 83 -51.35 4.02 -9.04
N ASN A 84 -50.20 3.38 -8.80
CA ASN A 84 -48.87 3.87 -9.06
C ASN A 84 -48.05 2.73 -9.69
N PRO A 85 -47.65 2.83 -10.96
CA PRO A 85 -46.93 1.75 -11.66
C PRO A 85 -45.46 1.56 -11.23
N ASP A 86 -45.08 2.20 -10.13
CA ASP A 86 -43.73 2.45 -9.60
C ASP A 86 -43.95 3.02 -8.18
N SER A 87 -44.04 2.13 -7.21
CA SER A 87 -44.73 2.34 -5.92
C SER A 87 -43.92 3.16 -4.90
N ASP A 88 -42.62 2.91 -4.78
CA ASP A 88 -41.60 3.73 -4.09
C ASP A 88 -41.23 4.97 -4.91
N GLY A 89 -41.34 4.91 -6.24
CA GLY A 89 -41.03 6.04 -7.13
C GLY A 89 -39.55 6.10 -7.49
N ASP A 90 -38.85 4.98 -7.47
CA ASP A 90 -37.40 4.90 -7.55
C ASP A 90 -36.84 4.84 -8.99
N GLY A 91 -37.71 4.62 -9.97
CA GLY A 91 -37.38 4.59 -11.40
C GLY A 91 -37.31 3.18 -12.00
N VAL A 92 -37.24 2.16 -11.16
CA VAL A 92 -37.70 0.81 -11.50
C VAL A 92 -39.24 0.82 -11.37
N GLY A 93 -39.92 -0.22 -11.81
CA GLY A 93 -41.38 -0.14 -11.89
C GLY A 93 -41.99 -1.48 -11.56
N ASP A 94 -43.02 -1.47 -10.73
CA ASP A 94 -43.54 -2.59 -9.95
C ASP A 94 -43.47 -3.98 -10.61
N LEU A 95 -43.84 -4.08 -11.89
CA LEU A 95 -43.80 -5.35 -12.63
C LEU A 95 -42.38 -5.96 -12.75
N VAL A 96 -41.35 -5.13 -12.69
CA VAL A 96 -39.93 -5.50 -12.77
C VAL A 96 -39.46 -6.00 -11.41
N GLU A 97 -39.55 -5.18 -10.35
CA GLU A 97 -39.07 -5.55 -9.00
C GLU A 97 -39.87 -6.68 -8.34
N VAL A 98 -41.16 -6.84 -8.68
CA VAL A 98 -41.96 -7.90 -8.06
C VAL A 98 -41.38 -9.28 -8.31
N GLY A 99 -40.63 -9.47 -9.41
CA GLY A 99 -40.14 -10.76 -9.88
C GLY A 99 -41.26 -11.81 -10.01
N SER A 100 -41.54 -12.53 -8.93
CA SER A 100 -42.70 -13.43 -8.80
C SER A 100 -43.73 -12.92 -7.80
N VAL A 101 -44.97 -12.72 -8.25
CA VAL A 101 -46.11 -12.40 -7.35
C VAL A 101 -46.32 -13.44 -6.23
N ASP A 102 -45.96 -14.72 -6.47
CA ASP A 102 -46.09 -15.77 -5.45
C ASP A 102 -44.90 -15.77 -4.44
N SER A 103 -43.84 -15.03 -4.74
CA SER A 103 -42.60 -14.87 -3.97
C SER A 103 -41.91 -13.57 -4.38
N PRO A 104 -42.40 -12.41 -3.91
CA PRO A 104 -41.83 -11.11 -4.24
C PRO A 104 -40.36 -11.04 -3.81
N GLU A 105 -39.57 -10.24 -4.51
CA GLU A 105 -38.14 -10.01 -4.21
C GLU A 105 -38.01 -9.02 -3.04
N ASP A 106 -36.97 -9.26 -2.25
CA ASP A 106 -36.61 -8.64 -0.95
C ASP A 106 -35.09 -8.85 -0.88
N THR A 107 -34.34 -7.99 -1.56
CA THR A 107 -32.90 -8.17 -1.79
C THR A 107 -32.13 -8.06 -0.49
N ASP A 108 -32.35 -7.00 0.28
CA ASP A 108 -31.69 -6.75 1.57
C ASP A 108 -32.24 -7.60 2.75
N GLY A 109 -33.45 -8.15 2.61
CA GLY A 109 -34.09 -8.99 3.63
C GLY A 109 -34.65 -8.22 4.83
N ASP A 110 -34.87 -6.90 4.75
CA ASP A 110 -35.40 -6.09 5.84
C ASP A 110 -36.92 -6.31 6.06
N GLY A 111 -37.58 -6.91 5.07
CA GLY A 111 -39.00 -7.26 5.07
C GLY A 111 -39.93 -6.22 4.45
N VAL A 112 -39.39 -5.18 3.82
CA VAL A 112 -39.96 -4.46 2.68
C VAL A 112 -39.62 -5.26 1.41
N TYR A 113 -40.43 -5.13 0.37
CA TYR A 113 -40.17 -5.81 -0.90
C TYR A 113 -39.70 -4.75 -1.87
N ASN A 114 -38.79 -5.09 -2.78
CA ASN A 114 -38.19 -4.16 -3.75
C ASN A 114 -39.21 -3.23 -4.42
N ILE A 115 -40.36 -3.78 -4.84
CA ILE A 115 -41.56 -3.05 -5.34
C ILE A 115 -42.09 -1.91 -4.43
N SER A 116 -41.57 -1.73 -3.23
CA SER A 116 -41.95 -0.69 -2.27
C SER A 116 -40.76 -0.22 -1.44
N ASP A 117 -39.55 -0.58 -1.86
CA ASP A 117 -38.30 -0.24 -1.19
C ASP A 117 -37.56 0.78 -2.04
N PRO A 118 -37.24 1.97 -1.53
CA PRO A 118 -36.47 2.96 -2.29
C PRO A 118 -34.95 2.69 -2.33
N ASP A 119 -34.48 1.62 -1.68
CA ASP A 119 -33.09 1.23 -1.43
C ASP A 119 -33.11 -0.31 -1.35
N ASP A 120 -32.95 -0.95 -2.51
CA ASP A 120 -33.35 -2.34 -2.73
C ASP A 120 -32.41 -3.35 -2.05
N ASP A 121 -31.09 -3.10 -2.09
CA ASP A 121 -30.03 -3.89 -1.45
C ASP A 121 -29.65 -3.41 -0.03
N GLY A 122 -30.12 -2.23 0.37
CA GLY A 122 -29.99 -1.71 1.71
C GLY A 122 -28.57 -1.26 2.06
N ASP A 123 -27.77 -0.91 1.06
CA ASP A 123 -26.42 -0.38 1.21
C ASP A 123 -26.40 1.12 1.61
N GLY A 124 -27.56 1.79 1.59
CA GLY A 124 -27.69 3.20 1.95
C GLY A 124 -27.62 4.17 0.76
N VAL A 125 -27.49 3.63 -0.45
CA VAL A 125 -27.54 4.30 -1.74
C VAL A 125 -28.93 4.07 -2.35
N PRO A 126 -29.86 5.06 -2.38
CA PRO A 126 -31.18 4.81 -2.94
C PRO A 126 -31.12 4.44 -4.43
N THR A 127 -31.95 3.48 -4.87
CA THR A 127 -32.09 3.03 -6.27
C THR A 127 -32.16 4.16 -7.30
N THR A 128 -32.70 5.32 -6.92
CA THR A 128 -32.76 6.52 -7.78
C THR A 128 -31.41 7.16 -8.11
N GLU A 129 -30.40 6.93 -7.27
CA GLU A 129 -29.08 7.56 -7.27
C GLU A 129 -28.00 6.60 -7.81
N GLU A 130 -28.34 5.34 -8.06
CA GLU A 130 -27.45 4.30 -8.62
C GLU A 130 -27.31 4.31 -10.15
N ASP A 131 -28.11 5.13 -10.84
CA ASP A 131 -27.91 5.51 -12.25
C ASP A 131 -26.82 6.61 -12.38
N ALA A 132 -25.86 6.70 -11.43
CA ALA A 132 -24.89 7.79 -11.37
C ALA A 132 -23.75 7.66 -12.38
N ALA A 133 -23.59 8.70 -13.22
CA ALA A 133 -22.37 8.91 -13.99
C ALA A 133 -21.28 9.53 -13.07
N PRO A 134 -20.00 9.14 -13.21
CA PRO A 134 -19.34 8.80 -14.47
C PRO A 134 -19.21 7.30 -14.81
N VAL A 135 -19.45 6.40 -13.86
CA VAL A 135 -19.26 4.95 -14.03
C VAL A 135 -20.53 4.24 -14.49
N GLY A 136 -21.70 4.65 -13.98
CA GLY A 136 -23.01 4.39 -14.61
C GLY A 136 -23.22 5.21 -15.88
N ASP A 137 -24.18 4.81 -16.73
CA ASP A 137 -24.41 5.47 -18.03
C ASP A 137 -25.29 6.74 -17.95
N GLY A 138 -26.00 6.93 -16.82
CA GLY A 138 -26.85 8.07 -16.52
C GLY A 138 -27.99 8.25 -17.52
N ASP A 139 -28.49 7.16 -18.10
CA ASP A 139 -29.58 7.16 -19.06
C ASP A 139 -30.98 7.11 -18.43
N GLY A 140 -31.05 6.95 -17.10
CA GLY A 140 -32.27 6.89 -16.32
C GLY A 140 -32.84 5.48 -16.20
N ASP A 141 -31.98 4.45 -16.26
CA ASP A 141 -32.36 3.03 -16.20
C ASP A 141 -31.36 2.23 -15.34
N PRO A 142 -31.46 2.27 -13.99
CA PRO A 142 -30.48 1.65 -13.08
C PRO A 142 -30.33 0.13 -13.25
N ARG A 143 -31.20 -0.51 -14.04
CA ARG A 143 -31.18 -1.97 -14.29
C ARG A 143 -30.10 -2.42 -15.27
N ASN A 144 -29.35 -1.50 -15.85
CA ASN A 144 -28.29 -1.80 -16.82
C ASN A 144 -26.90 -1.40 -16.34
N ASP A 145 -26.80 -0.80 -15.16
CA ASP A 145 -25.56 -0.46 -14.46
C ASP A 145 -25.18 -1.69 -13.59
N ASP A 146 -23.94 -2.13 -13.75
CA ASP A 146 -23.34 -3.39 -13.26
C ASP A 146 -21.83 -3.15 -13.33
N ILE A 147 -21.32 -2.41 -12.33
CA ILE A 147 -20.01 -1.76 -12.41
C ILE A 147 -18.87 -2.78 -12.38
N ASP A 148 -18.95 -3.77 -11.51
CA ASP A 148 -18.00 -4.88 -11.40
C ASP A 148 -18.18 -5.98 -12.48
N GLY A 149 -19.34 -6.01 -13.15
CA GLY A 149 -19.66 -6.96 -14.20
C GLY A 149 -19.98 -8.38 -13.71
N ASP A 150 -20.37 -8.58 -12.45
CA ASP A 150 -20.75 -9.90 -11.92
C ASP A 150 -22.12 -10.38 -12.43
N GLY A 151 -22.94 -9.44 -12.94
CA GLY A 151 -24.25 -9.66 -13.52
C GLY A 151 -25.43 -9.47 -12.54
N ILE A 152 -25.17 -8.99 -11.34
CA ILE A 152 -26.09 -8.25 -10.47
C ILE A 152 -26.00 -6.78 -10.90
N ALA A 153 -27.12 -6.06 -10.83
CA ALA A 153 -27.11 -4.65 -11.17
C ALA A 153 -26.92 -3.88 -9.88
N ASN A 154 -26.28 -2.71 -9.92
CA ASN A 154 -25.88 -1.95 -8.74
C ASN A 154 -26.99 -1.87 -7.67
N TYR A 155 -28.21 -1.45 -8.06
CA TYR A 155 -29.38 -1.39 -7.16
C TYR A 155 -29.89 -2.70 -6.55
N LEU A 156 -29.20 -3.80 -6.78
CA LEU A 156 -29.46 -5.11 -6.20
C LEU A 156 -28.17 -5.73 -5.62
N ASP A 157 -27.08 -4.99 -5.60
CA ASP A 157 -25.76 -5.36 -5.11
C ASP A 157 -25.39 -4.47 -3.94
N ASN A 158 -24.83 -5.06 -2.89
CA ASN A 158 -24.52 -4.31 -1.67
C ASN A 158 -23.02 -3.95 -1.58
N ASP A 159 -22.29 -4.21 -2.66
CA ASP A 159 -20.83 -4.17 -2.86
C ASP A 159 -20.62 -3.95 -4.37
N ASP A 160 -20.92 -2.73 -4.82
CA ASP A 160 -21.15 -2.40 -6.22
C ASP A 160 -19.92 -2.65 -7.10
N ASP A 161 -18.75 -2.18 -6.67
CA ASP A 161 -17.45 -2.32 -7.33
C ASP A 161 -16.68 -3.59 -6.93
N ASN A 162 -17.18 -4.31 -5.91
CA ASN A 162 -16.63 -5.56 -5.43
C ASN A 162 -15.23 -5.44 -4.79
N ASP A 163 -14.97 -4.30 -4.14
CA ASP A 163 -13.74 -4.01 -3.37
C ASP A 163 -13.73 -4.68 -1.97
N LEU A 164 -14.81 -5.38 -1.59
CA LEU A 164 -15.05 -6.05 -0.30
C LEU A 164 -15.49 -5.13 0.84
N ILE A 165 -15.83 -3.89 0.53
CA ILE A 165 -16.43 -2.89 1.41
C ILE A 165 -17.86 -2.65 0.94
N PHE A 166 -18.80 -2.76 1.85
CA PHE A 166 -20.19 -2.54 1.49
C PHE A 166 -20.53 -1.05 1.49
N GLY A 167 -21.38 -0.61 0.56
CA GLY A 167 -21.88 0.78 0.45
C GLY A 167 -22.20 1.46 1.78
N LEU A 168 -22.78 0.70 2.72
CA LEU A 168 -23.18 1.24 4.02
C LEU A 168 -22.00 1.55 4.95
N ASP A 169 -20.92 0.79 4.83
CA ASP A 169 -19.71 0.95 5.62
C ASP A 169 -18.79 2.06 5.04
N GLU A 170 -18.98 2.43 3.78
CA GLU A 170 -18.21 3.48 3.10
C GLU A 170 -18.57 4.90 3.52
N ASP A 171 -19.79 5.19 4.00
CA ASP A 171 -20.08 6.50 4.64
C ASP A 171 -19.32 6.66 5.95
N ALA A 172 -18.98 5.55 6.64
CA ALA A 172 -18.44 5.63 7.98
C ALA A 172 -16.96 6.03 7.97
N ALA A 173 -16.60 7.07 8.72
CA ALA A 173 -15.19 7.41 8.94
C ALA A 173 -14.39 6.19 9.50
N PRO A 174 -13.23 5.84 8.91
CA PRO A 174 -12.41 6.68 8.03
C PRO A 174 -12.78 6.67 6.53
N MET A 175 -13.59 5.72 6.07
CA MET A 175 -13.96 5.51 4.66
C MET A 175 -14.70 6.71 4.07
N GLY A 176 -15.65 7.22 4.85
CA GLY A 176 -16.46 8.36 4.44
C GLY A 176 -16.45 9.49 5.45
N ASN A 177 -17.29 10.48 5.17
CA ASN A 177 -17.38 11.66 6.01
C ASN A 177 -18.37 11.50 7.19
N GLY A 178 -19.17 10.44 7.19
CA GLY A 178 -20.12 10.05 8.23
C GLY A 178 -21.33 10.96 8.33
N ASP A 179 -21.79 11.53 7.20
CA ASP A 179 -22.99 12.35 7.14
C ASP A 179 -24.27 11.59 6.77
N GLY A 180 -24.12 10.28 6.50
CA GLY A 180 -25.18 9.34 6.17
C GLY A 180 -25.53 9.35 4.69
N ASP A 181 -24.54 9.62 3.83
CA ASP A 181 -24.70 9.74 2.37
C ASP A 181 -23.43 9.27 1.64
N PRO A 182 -23.28 7.94 1.42
CA PRO A 182 -22.08 7.36 0.80
C PRO A 182 -21.81 7.87 -0.63
N HIS A 183 -22.83 8.29 -1.39
CA HIS A 183 -22.68 8.76 -2.79
C HIS A 183 -21.80 9.99 -3.01
N ASN A 184 -21.41 10.66 -1.94
CA ASN A 184 -20.64 11.89 -2.02
C ASN A 184 -19.23 11.76 -1.41
N ASP A 185 -18.90 10.58 -0.91
CA ASP A 185 -17.57 10.24 -0.45
C ASP A 185 -16.73 9.79 -1.67
N ASP A 186 -15.55 10.39 -1.80
CA ASP A 186 -14.65 10.38 -2.96
C ASP A 186 -13.26 10.71 -2.38
N ILE A 187 -12.60 9.69 -1.84
CA ILE A 187 -11.43 9.87 -0.96
C ILE A 187 -10.22 10.40 -1.74
N ASP A 188 -10.01 9.93 -2.96
CA ASP A 188 -8.89 10.31 -3.81
C ASP A 188 -9.16 11.58 -4.66
N GLY A 189 -10.44 11.93 -4.85
CA GLY A 189 -10.90 13.13 -5.54
C GLY A 189 -10.91 13.02 -7.08
N ASP A 190 -10.95 11.82 -7.65
CA ASP A 190 -11.01 11.60 -9.09
C ASP A 190 -12.41 11.90 -9.69
N GLY A 191 -13.43 11.89 -8.84
CA GLY A 191 -14.83 12.17 -9.15
C GLY A 191 -15.71 10.94 -9.42
N ILE A 192 -15.20 9.75 -9.15
CA ILE A 192 -15.94 8.53 -8.82
C ILE A 192 -16.18 8.55 -7.30
N ALA A 193 -17.30 8.01 -6.85
CA ALA A 193 -17.58 7.90 -5.41
C ALA A 193 -17.07 6.53 -4.95
N ASN A 194 -16.66 6.42 -3.69
CA ASN A 194 -16.01 5.22 -3.18
C ASN A 194 -16.76 3.93 -3.54
N TYR A 195 -18.08 3.89 -3.31
CA TYR A 195 -18.93 2.73 -3.60
C TYR A 195 -19.03 2.32 -5.09
N LEU A 196 -18.35 3.02 -5.98
CA LEU A 196 -18.29 2.74 -7.41
C LEU A 196 -16.83 2.70 -7.92
N ASP A 197 -15.84 2.74 -7.02
CA ASP A 197 -14.41 2.81 -7.30
C ASP A 197 -13.71 1.56 -6.75
N ASP A 198 -13.27 0.67 -7.63
CA ASP A 198 -12.58 -0.54 -7.21
C ASP A 198 -11.17 -0.30 -6.64
N ASP A 199 -10.64 0.92 -6.76
CA ASP A 199 -9.31 1.37 -6.32
C ASP A 199 -9.43 2.71 -5.59
N ASP A 200 -10.02 2.65 -4.40
CA ASP A 200 -10.58 3.76 -3.63
C ASP A 200 -9.59 4.92 -3.40
N ASP A 201 -8.32 4.61 -3.17
CA ASP A 201 -7.25 5.59 -2.95
C ASP A 201 -6.31 5.77 -4.17
N ASN A 202 -6.59 5.06 -5.26
CA ASN A 202 -5.91 5.06 -6.54
C ASN A 202 -4.41 4.71 -6.45
N ASP A 203 -4.09 3.74 -5.61
CA ASP A 203 -2.73 3.27 -5.35
C ASP A 203 -2.33 2.02 -6.17
N ARG A 204 -3.27 1.37 -6.86
CA ARG A 204 -3.11 0.13 -7.67
C ARG A 204 -2.96 -1.17 -6.88
N ALA A 205 -3.37 -1.22 -5.63
CA ALA A 205 -3.38 -2.41 -4.77
C ALA A 205 -4.77 -3.04 -4.54
N ALA A 206 -5.84 -2.40 -5.03
CA ALA A 206 -7.24 -2.88 -5.06
C ALA A 206 -7.47 -4.41 -5.04
N GLY A 207 -6.73 -5.16 -5.88
CA GLY A 207 -6.90 -6.60 -6.02
C GLY A 207 -6.43 -7.47 -4.84
N CYS A 208 -5.78 -6.88 -3.82
CA CYS A 208 -5.06 -7.62 -2.78
C CYS A 208 -5.04 -7.00 -1.37
N GLU A 209 -5.81 -5.94 -1.12
CA GLU A 209 -5.90 -5.26 0.18
C GLU A 209 -6.61 -6.09 1.29
N ASP A 210 -7.29 -7.20 0.95
CA ASP A 210 -7.61 -8.27 1.93
C ASP A 210 -6.35 -9.09 2.23
N THR A 211 -5.37 -8.43 2.86
CA THR A 211 -4.02 -8.91 3.19
C THR A 211 -4.07 -10.27 3.88
N ASN A 212 -5.02 -10.47 4.79
CA ASN A 212 -5.14 -11.71 5.55
C ASN A 212 -6.05 -12.79 4.90
N ARG A 213 -6.70 -12.45 3.78
CA ARG A 213 -7.57 -13.32 2.95
C ARG A 213 -8.77 -13.89 3.69
N ASN A 214 -9.42 -13.07 4.52
CA ASN A 214 -10.60 -13.46 5.29
C ASN A 214 -11.92 -12.97 4.68
N PHE A 215 -11.88 -12.25 3.55
CA PHE A 215 -12.99 -11.55 2.90
C PHE A 215 -13.58 -10.43 3.77
N ASN A 216 -12.71 -9.60 4.35
CA ASN A 216 -13.09 -8.46 5.18
C ASN A 216 -11.92 -7.45 5.19
N ALA A 217 -11.79 -6.65 4.14
CA ALA A 217 -10.70 -5.67 3.99
C ALA A 217 -10.74 -4.56 5.05
N ILE A 218 -11.93 -4.24 5.59
CA ILE A 218 -12.11 -3.23 6.66
C ILE A 218 -11.38 -3.53 8.00
N ASP A 219 -10.79 -4.72 8.18
CA ASP A 219 -9.97 -5.04 9.37
C ASP A 219 -8.46 -5.17 9.13
N ASP A 220 -8.01 -4.86 7.92
CA ASP A 220 -6.61 -4.79 7.52
C ASP A 220 -6.12 -3.32 7.59
N ASP A 221 -4.92 -3.14 8.15
CA ASP A 221 -4.24 -1.89 8.57
C ASP A 221 -2.79 -2.31 8.83
N THR A 222 -2.02 -2.39 7.74
CA THR A 222 -0.72 -3.08 7.66
C THR A 222 0.32 -2.42 8.54
N ASP A 223 0.42 -1.08 8.51
CA ASP A 223 1.34 -0.30 9.36
C ASP A 223 0.78 0.00 10.78
N GLY A 224 -0.54 -0.10 10.98
CA GLY A 224 -1.20 0.14 12.26
C GLY A 224 -1.39 1.61 12.63
N ASP A 225 -1.35 2.54 11.67
CA ASP A 225 -1.53 3.97 11.88
C ASP A 225 -3.02 4.36 12.12
N GLY A 226 -3.93 3.47 11.71
CA GLY A 226 -5.37 3.58 11.87
C GLY A 226 -6.12 4.14 10.65
N ILE A 227 -5.46 4.31 9.51
CA ILE A 227 -6.04 4.20 8.17
C ILE A 227 -6.06 2.68 7.82
N ILE A 228 -7.00 2.24 7.00
CA ILE A 228 -7.11 0.83 6.59
C ILE A 228 -6.53 0.71 5.19
N ASP A 229 -5.99 -0.46 4.83
CA ASP A 229 -5.21 -0.66 3.59
C ASP A 229 -5.95 -0.11 2.35
N VAL A 230 -7.25 -0.41 2.19
CA VAL A 230 -8.10 0.08 1.06
C VAL A 230 -8.21 1.61 0.94
N LEU A 231 -7.69 2.38 1.91
CA LEU A 231 -7.68 3.85 1.94
C LEU A 231 -6.28 4.43 2.17
N ASP A 232 -5.25 3.58 2.28
CA ASP A 232 -3.91 3.98 2.67
C ASP A 232 -2.93 3.93 1.51
N THR A 233 -2.61 5.12 0.98
CA THR A 233 -1.70 5.23 -0.18
C THR A 233 -0.23 4.84 0.09
N ASP A 234 0.08 4.31 1.29
CA ASP A 234 1.37 3.97 1.88
C ASP A 234 1.15 2.85 2.92
N ASP A 235 0.62 1.71 2.47
CA ASP A 235 0.07 0.60 3.27
C ASP A 235 0.97 0.09 4.41
N ASP A 236 2.27 -0.05 4.16
CA ASP A 236 3.24 -0.51 5.15
C ASP A 236 3.89 0.64 5.94
N GLY A 237 3.61 1.88 5.55
CA GLY A 237 4.07 3.09 6.19
C GLY A 237 5.58 3.32 6.07
N ASP A 238 6.20 2.78 5.03
CA ASP A 238 7.64 2.89 4.81
C ASP A 238 8.06 4.26 4.21
N GLY A 239 7.09 5.03 3.72
CA GLY A 239 7.26 6.34 3.12
C GLY A 239 7.41 6.34 1.60
N LEU A 240 7.34 5.18 0.95
CA LEU A 240 7.20 4.98 -0.48
C LEU A 240 5.73 4.69 -0.81
N PRO A 241 4.99 5.63 -1.44
CA PRO A 241 3.59 5.38 -1.74
C PRO A 241 3.37 4.14 -2.63
N THR A 242 2.40 3.31 -2.28
CA THR A 242 2.07 2.01 -2.89
C THR A 242 2.02 2.01 -4.42
N ARG A 243 1.48 3.07 -5.02
CA ARG A 243 1.51 3.24 -6.50
C ARG A 243 2.89 3.25 -7.17
N PHE A 244 3.96 3.44 -6.41
CA PHE A 244 5.34 3.46 -6.88
C PHE A 244 6.06 2.12 -6.66
N GLU A 245 5.42 1.19 -5.96
CA GLU A 245 5.91 -0.16 -5.69
C GLU A 245 5.51 -1.16 -6.79
N ASP A 246 4.64 -0.74 -7.73
CA ASP A 246 4.44 -1.34 -9.07
C ASP A 246 5.71 -1.18 -9.93
N TRP A 247 6.76 -1.93 -9.60
CA TRP A 247 8.10 -1.72 -10.15
C TRP A 247 8.22 -2.14 -11.62
N ASP A 248 7.51 -3.20 -12.01
CA ASP A 248 7.50 -3.67 -13.39
C ASP A 248 6.61 -2.80 -14.31
N GLY A 249 5.75 -1.98 -13.71
CA GLY A 249 4.91 -0.97 -14.34
C GLY A 249 3.77 -1.56 -15.15
N ASP A 250 3.31 -2.77 -14.81
CA ASP A 250 2.18 -3.42 -15.43
C ASP A 250 0.82 -2.98 -14.84
N GLY A 251 0.86 -2.25 -13.72
CA GLY A 251 -0.30 -1.65 -13.06
C GLY A 251 -0.97 -2.57 -12.04
N ASP A 252 -0.24 -3.52 -11.48
CA ASP A 252 -0.73 -4.50 -10.49
C ASP A 252 0.33 -4.71 -9.39
N ALA A 253 0.34 -3.82 -8.38
CA ALA A 253 1.30 -3.87 -7.27
C ALA A 253 1.20 -5.17 -6.45
N CYS A 254 0.03 -5.84 -6.50
CA CYS A 254 -0.22 -7.12 -5.82
C CYS A 254 0.71 -8.27 -6.18
N ASN A 255 1.49 -8.15 -7.27
CA ASN A 255 2.33 -9.22 -7.78
C ASN A 255 3.84 -8.95 -7.71
N ASP A 256 4.22 -7.74 -7.28
CA ASP A 256 5.59 -7.36 -6.97
C ASP A 256 5.94 -7.85 -5.55
N ASP A 257 7.01 -8.65 -5.48
CA ASP A 257 7.49 -9.41 -4.31
C ASP A 257 9.00 -9.63 -4.57
N ASN A 258 9.79 -8.62 -4.22
CA ASN A 258 11.19 -8.43 -4.62
C ASN A 258 12.09 -9.56 -4.07
N ASP A 259 11.87 -9.97 -2.83
CA ASP A 259 12.62 -11.01 -2.13
C ASP A 259 12.03 -12.43 -2.26
N ILE A 260 10.80 -12.56 -2.76
CA ILE A 260 10.06 -13.81 -2.97
C ILE A 260 9.74 -14.52 -1.64
N ASP A 261 9.45 -13.75 -0.59
CA ASP A 261 9.01 -14.27 0.70
C ASP A 261 7.49 -14.58 0.73
N GLY A 262 6.75 -13.95 -0.18
CA GLY A 262 5.31 -14.11 -0.40
C GLY A 262 4.42 -13.06 0.28
N ILE A 263 5.02 -12.00 0.82
CA ILE A 263 4.42 -10.69 1.10
C ILE A 263 4.67 -9.82 -0.16
N ALA A 264 3.74 -8.93 -0.50
CA ALA A 264 3.94 -8.01 -1.63
C ALA A 264 4.75 -6.80 -1.16
N ASP A 265 5.49 -6.14 -2.07
CA ASP A 265 6.41 -5.03 -1.73
C ASP A 265 5.70 -3.97 -0.83
N PHE A 266 4.51 -3.50 -1.23
CA PHE A 266 3.70 -2.52 -0.47
C PHE A 266 3.13 -2.98 0.88
N GLN A 267 3.36 -4.25 1.25
CA GLN A 267 2.99 -4.82 2.55
C GLN A 267 4.22 -5.26 3.35
N ASP A 268 5.42 -5.03 2.82
CA ASP A 268 6.69 -5.50 3.37
C ASP A 268 7.65 -4.37 3.73
N LEU A 269 7.80 -4.17 5.04
CA LEU A 269 8.73 -3.19 5.60
C LEU A 269 10.21 -3.43 5.25
N ASP A 270 10.60 -4.58 4.71
CA ASP A 270 11.97 -5.02 4.39
C ASP A 270 11.95 -5.79 3.05
N GLU A 271 11.73 -5.05 1.95
CA GLU A 271 11.45 -5.60 0.60
C GLU A 271 12.54 -6.52 0.02
N ASP A 272 13.77 -6.45 0.53
CA ASP A 272 14.89 -7.25 0.05
C ASP A 272 15.35 -8.32 1.06
N ASN A 273 14.74 -8.31 2.26
CA ASN A 273 14.96 -9.21 3.38
C ASN A 273 16.41 -9.22 3.88
N ASP A 274 17.09 -8.09 3.79
CA ASP A 274 18.47 -7.91 4.21
C ASP A 274 18.61 -7.55 5.70
N THR A 275 17.47 -7.31 6.38
CA THR A 275 17.27 -6.91 7.79
C THR A 275 17.26 -5.43 8.11
N LEU A 276 17.39 -4.56 7.11
CA LEU A 276 17.05 -3.16 7.19
C LEU A 276 15.60 -2.97 6.77
N GLU A 277 14.86 -2.14 7.53
CA GLU A 277 13.53 -1.74 7.07
C GLU A 277 13.71 -0.67 5.99
N SER A 278 12.95 -0.69 4.89
CA SER A 278 13.06 0.26 3.77
C SER A 278 13.18 1.72 4.23
N THR A 279 12.40 2.10 5.25
CA THR A 279 12.44 3.44 5.90
C THR A 279 13.82 3.90 6.38
N VAL A 280 14.69 2.98 6.81
CA VAL A 280 16.00 3.32 7.40
C VAL A 280 17.10 3.46 6.35
N GLU A 281 16.80 3.07 5.12
CA GLU A 281 17.68 3.15 3.96
C GLU A 281 17.54 4.48 3.21
N ASP A 282 16.67 5.39 3.68
CA ASP A 282 16.75 6.82 3.40
C ASP A 282 18.01 7.41 4.09
N LEU A 283 19.19 7.11 3.53
CA LEU A 283 20.50 7.49 4.05
C LEU A 283 20.65 9.01 4.13
N ASN A 284 19.94 9.74 3.28
CA ASN A 284 20.07 11.18 3.13
C ASN A 284 19.00 11.99 3.92
N GLY A 285 17.95 11.32 4.40
CA GLY A 285 16.89 11.86 5.25
C GLY A 285 15.89 12.75 4.51
N ASN A 286 15.70 12.55 3.19
CA ASN A 286 14.77 13.31 2.35
C ASN A 286 13.36 12.70 2.28
N GLN A 287 13.15 11.52 2.87
CA GLN A 287 11.92 10.72 2.80
C GLN A 287 11.64 10.19 1.39
N LEU A 288 12.68 9.83 0.65
CA LEU A 288 12.60 9.24 -0.67
C LEU A 288 13.61 8.09 -0.78
N VAL A 289 13.22 6.90 -0.35
CA VAL A 289 14.08 5.69 -0.41
C VAL A 289 14.47 5.32 -1.86
N LEU A 290 13.64 5.68 -2.84
CA LEU A 290 13.88 5.40 -4.26
C LEU A 290 15.14 6.02 -4.88
N ASP A 291 15.73 7.05 -4.24
CA ASP A 291 16.86 7.81 -4.80
C ASP A 291 18.22 7.50 -4.13
N ASP A 292 18.20 6.65 -3.10
CA ASP A 292 19.39 6.11 -2.46
C ASP A 292 19.75 4.76 -3.13
N ASP A 293 20.87 4.77 -3.83
CA ASP A 293 21.44 3.68 -4.64
C ASP A 293 22.96 3.82 -4.50
N THR A 294 23.55 3.00 -3.63
CA THR A 294 24.91 3.20 -3.12
C THR A 294 25.97 2.76 -4.13
N ASP A 295 25.73 1.69 -4.87
CA ASP A 295 26.65 1.16 -5.88
C ASP A 295 26.42 1.73 -7.30
N PHE A 296 25.26 2.37 -7.52
CA PHE A 296 24.79 2.98 -8.76
C PHE A 296 24.51 1.97 -9.88
N ASP A 297 24.04 0.77 -9.54
CA ASP A 297 23.64 -0.26 -10.51
C ASP A 297 22.20 -0.07 -11.05
N GLY A 298 21.42 0.79 -10.39
CA GLY A 298 20.06 1.15 -10.73
C GLY A 298 18.98 0.41 -9.95
N VAL A 299 19.35 -0.43 -8.98
CA VAL A 299 18.48 -0.95 -7.93
C VAL A 299 18.69 -0.06 -6.69
N PRO A 300 17.64 0.59 -6.17
CA PRO A 300 17.76 1.33 -4.91
C PRO A 300 18.07 0.40 -3.74
N ASN A 301 18.71 0.93 -2.70
CA ASN A 301 19.16 0.20 -1.52
C ASN A 301 18.07 -0.72 -0.92
N TYR A 302 16.88 -0.18 -0.64
CA TYR A 302 15.75 -0.96 -0.06
C TYR A 302 15.28 -2.17 -0.89
N ARG A 303 15.79 -2.33 -2.12
CA ARG A 303 15.48 -3.45 -3.02
C ARG A 303 16.72 -4.23 -3.42
N ASP A 304 17.89 -3.87 -2.91
CA ASP A 304 19.19 -4.46 -3.21
C ASP A 304 19.85 -5.09 -1.98
N PRO A 305 19.80 -6.43 -1.85
CA PRO A 305 20.39 -7.12 -0.70
C PRO A 305 21.92 -6.97 -0.55
N ASP A 306 22.60 -6.32 -1.49
CA ASP A 306 24.04 -6.07 -1.58
C ASP A 306 24.27 -4.59 -1.93
N ASP A 307 23.76 -3.69 -1.08
CA ASP A 307 23.72 -2.22 -1.19
C ASP A 307 24.92 -1.55 -1.90
N ASP A 308 26.14 -1.99 -1.61
CA ASP A 308 27.37 -1.40 -2.13
C ASP A 308 28.01 -2.18 -3.30
N GLY A 309 27.39 -3.30 -3.69
CA GLY A 309 27.75 -4.16 -4.81
C GLY A 309 29.08 -4.88 -4.63
N ASP A 310 29.54 -5.07 -3.39
CA ASP A 310 30.80 -5.72 -3.09
C ASP A 310 30.71 -7.26 -2.98
N GLY A 311 29.51 -7.82 -3.10
CA GLY A 311 29.25 -9.25 -3.15
C GLY A 311 29.13 -9.90 -1.78
N VAL A 312 29.11 -9.14 -0.68
CA VAL A 312 28.68 -9.57 0.65
C VAL A 312 27.33 -8.91 0.93
N ILE A 313 26.27 -9.70 0.97
CA ILE A 313 24.93 -9.17 1.28
C ILE A 313 24.91 -8.43 2.64
N THR A 314 24.16 -7.35 2.75
CA THR A 314 24.03 -6.47 3.94
C THR A 314 23.81 -7.28 5.23
N LEU A 315 22.94 -8.29 5.15
CA LEU A 315 22.66 -9.23 6.24
C LEU A 315 23.91 -9.91 6.86
N LEU A 316 24.95 -10.15 6.06
CA LEU A 316 26.19 -10.80 6.49
C LEU A 316 27.26 -9.84 6.97
N GLU A 317 27.03 -8.54 6.84
CA GLU A 317 27.92 -7.48 7.27
C GLU A 317 27.62 -6.99 8.69
N ASP A 318 26.42 -7.28 9.20
CA ASP A 318 26.12 -7.24 10.63
C ASP A 318 27.03 -8.23 11.40
N LEU A 319 28.07 -7.70 12.06
CA LEU A 319 29.05 -8.46 12.81
C LEU A 319 28.46 -9.12 14.06
N GLU A 320 27.28 -8.67 14.48
CA GLU A 320 26.51 -9.22 15.57
C GLU A 320 25.43 -10.23 15.15
N PHE A 321 25.28 -10.48 13.84
CA PHE A 321 24.26 -11.38 13.31
C PHE A 321 24.35 -12.78 13.94
N GLY A 322 23.26 -13.21 14.59
CA GLY A 322 23.17 -14.51 15.26
C GLY A 322 23.93 -14.62 16.60
N VAL A 323 24.53 -13.55 17.13
CA VAL A 323 25.30 -13.53 18.39
C VAL A 323 24.44 -13.09 19.58
N THR A 324 23.30 -13.73 19.88
CA THR A 324 22.43 -13.34 21.01
C THR A 324 22.28 -11.81 21.14
N ALA A 325 21.82 -11.16 20.07
CA ALA A 325 21.68 -9.72 20.00
C ALA A 325 20.89 -9.16 21.20
N THR A 326 21.21 -7.93 21.56
CA THR A 326 20.55 -7.16 22.62
C THR A 326 19.15 -6.65 22.25
N THR A 327 18.74 -6.85 21.00
CA THR A 327 17.46 -6.51 20.39
C THR A 327 16.50 -7.72 20.39
N ALA A 328 15.22 -7.48 20.13
CA ALA A 328 14.19 -8.53 20.16
C ALA A 328 14.20 -9.44 18.91
N THR A 329 14.84 -8.99 17.82
CA THR A 329 14.91 -9.63 16.50
C THR A 329 16.10 -10.60 16.37
N GLY A 330 17.21 -10.35 17.08
CA GLY A 330 18.40 -11.20 17.00
C GLY A 330 19.46 -10.73 15.99
N VAL A 331 19.18 -9.61 15.32
CA VAL A 331 20.05 -8.82 14.43
C VAL A 331 20.73 -7.70 15.26
N GLY A 332 22.00 -7.41 14.97
CA GLY A 332 22.77 -6.28 15.49
C GLY A 332 22.28 -4.93 14.97
N ASP A 333 23.13 -3.91 15.02
CA ASP A 333 22.87 -2.57 14.46
C ASP A 333 23.89 -2.37 13.33
N VAL A 334 23.56 -2.78 12.10
CA VAL A 334 24.52 -2.80 10.98
C VAL A 334 25.13 -1.41 10.69
N PHE A 335 24.45 -0.33 11.07
CA PHE A 335 24.97 1.04 10.99
C PHE A 335 26.15 1.34 11.94
N ASP A 336 26.42 0.51 12.95
CA ASP A 336 27.55 0.70 13.87
C ASP A 336 28.80 -0.15 13.55
N ASP A 337 28.69 -1.00 12.54
CA ASP A 337 29.78 -1.80 11.98
C ASP A 337 30.54 -0.99 10.92
N ASP A 338 31.65 -0.40 11.35
CA ASP A 338 32.59 0.41 10.55
C ASP A 338 34.01 -0.09 10.89
N THR A 339 34.51 -1.02 10.08
CA THR A 339 35.69 -1.83 10.42
C THR A 339 36.99 -1.01 10.42
N ASP A 340 37.13 -0.08 9.48
CA ASP A 340 38.33 0.76 9.35
C ASP A 340 38.23 2.10 10.12
N GLY A 341 37.01 2.51 10.49
CA GLY A 341 36.70 3.71 11.26
C GLY A 341 36.65 4.99 10.42
N ASP A 342 36.39 4.91 9.12
CA ASP A 342 36.32 6.07 8.23
C ASP A 342 34.96 6.81 8.27
N GLY A 343 33.94 6.15 8.85
CA GLY A 343 32.61 6.68 9.07
C GLY A 343 31.58 6.29 8.02
N ILE A 344 31.91 5.36 7.11
CA ILE A 344 30.97 4.64 6.25
C ILE A 344 30.77 3.25 6.90
N PRO A 345 29.52 2.82 7.15
CA PRO A 345 29.26 1.44 7.58
C PRO A 345 29.70 0.43 6.52
N ASN A 346 30.07 -0.79 6.94
CA ASN A 346 30.58 -1.85 6.06
C ASN A 346 29.64 -2.09 4.85
N PHE A 347 28.33 -2.24 5.09
CA PHE A 347 27.33 -2.46 4.03
C PHE A 347 27.17 -1.33 3.00
N LEU A 348 27.87 -0.21 3.22
CA LEU A 348 27.93 0.93 2.29
C LEU A 348 29.39 1.20 1.84
N ASP A 349 30.34 0.31 2.15
CA ASP A 349 31.78 0.46 1.94
C ASP A 349 32.46 -0.75 1.29
N THR A 350 32.62 -0.64 -0.02
CA THR A 350 33.30 -1.63 -0.87
C THR A 350 34.75 -2.04 -0.48
N ASP A 351 35.39 -1.36 0.48
CA ASP A 351 36.73 -1.63 1.05
C ASP A 351 36.68 -1.60 2.59
N ASP A 352 35.73 -2.34 3.19
CA ASP A 352 35.49 -2.55 4.63
C ASP A 352 36.67 -2.32 5.59
N ASP A 353 37.82 -2.94 5.31
CA ASP A 353 38.99 -2.92 6.21
C ASP A 353 40.01 -1.78 5.91
N GLY A 354 39.74 -1.00 4.87
CA GLY A 354 40.53 0.13 4.40
C GLY A 354 41.94 -0.25 3.91
N ASP A 355 42.16 -1.50 3.52
CA ASP A 355 43.47 -1.99 3.07
C ASP A 355 43.76 -1.73 1.57
N ARG A 356 42.74 -1.31 0.82
CA ARG A 356 42.68 -1.14 -0.64
C ARG A 356 42.53 -2.44 -1.41
N CYS A 357 41.87 -3.41 -0.80
CA CYS A 357 41.40 -4.62 -1.43
C CYS A 357 39.89 -4.60 -1.32
N LEU A 358 39.21 -4.55 -2.47
CA LEU A 358 37.75 -4.57 -2.43
C LEU A 358 37.28 -5.85 -1.76
N THR A 359 36.25 -5.74 -0.94
CA THR A 359 35.58 -6.88 -0.29
C THR A 359 35.27 -7.98 -1.31
N ILE A 360 34.77 -7.64 -2.51
CA ILE A 360 34.50 -8.60 -3.60
C ILE A 360 35.71 -9.47 -4.02
N GLU A 361 36.93 -8.99 -3.82
CA GLU A 361 38.15 -9.73 -4.17
C GLU A 361 38.63 -10.64 -3.04
N GLU A 362 38.17 -10.39 -1.82
CA GLU A 362 38.48 -11.13 -0.60
C GLU A 362 37.34 -12.11 -0.26
N HIS A 363 36.14 -11.80 -0.72
CA HIS A 363 34.95 -12.61 -0.70
C HIS A 363 34.71 -13.25 -2.10
N THR A 364 35.42 -14.35 -2.40
CA THR A 364 35.18 -15.10 -3.65
C THR A 364 34.20 -16.25 -3.45
N GLU A 365 33.11 -16.25 -4.24
CA GLU A 365 32.00 -17.23 -4.23
C GLU A 365 32.42 -18.65 -3.83
N GLY A 366 32.01 -19.03 -2.62
CA GLY A 366 32.18 -20.37 -2.11
C GLY A 366 30.91 -20.88 -1.46
N ASP A 367 29.83 -21.09 -2.23
CA ASP A 367 28.57 -21.74 -1.82
C ASP A 367 28.77 -22.71 -0.62
N PRO A 368 28.36 -22.33 0.61
CA PRO A 368 27.34 -21.34 0.98
C PRO A 368 27.86 -19.89 1.14
N PRO A 369 26.99 -18.88 1.33
CA PRO A 369 27.36 -17.49 1.67
C PRO A 369 27.87 -17.47 3.12
N ILE A 370 29.06 -18.02 3.32
CA ILE A 370 29.81 -17.86 4.56
C ILE A 370 30.98 -16.96 4.23
N PRO A 371 31.14 -15.86 4.98
CA PRO A 371 32.35 -15.06 4.94
C PRO A 371 33.58 -15.97 4.94
N LEU A 372 34.48 -15.77 3.98
CA LEU A 372 35.72 -16.53 3.91
C LEU A 372 36.55 -16.21 5.16
N ASP A 373 37.14 -17.23 5.77
CA ASP A 373 38.05 -17.09 6.92
C ASP A 373 39.20 -18.08 6.67
N GLU A 374 40.17 -17.68 5.84
CA GLU A 374 41.25 -18.56 5.37
C GLU A 374 42.12 -19.04 6.54
N ASP A 375 42.30 -18.20 7.57
CA ASP A 375 43.17 -18.48 8.69
C ASP A 375 42.46 -19.15 9.90
N ALA A 376 41.12 -19.23 9.83
CA ALA A 376 40.20 -19.80 10.81
C ALA A 376 40.25 -19.11 12.19
N ASN A 377 40.43 -17.78 12.20
CA ASN A 377 40.47 -16.99 13.43
C ASN A 377 39.11 -16.46 13.88
N GLY A 378 38.07 -16.58 13.04
CA GLY A 378 36.70 -16.16 13.29
C GLY A 378 36.40 -14.71 12.91
N VAL A 379 37.28 -14.06 12.14
CA VAL A 379 37.05 -12.79 11.45
C VAL A 379 37.03 -13.11 9.96
N ALA A 380 36.12 -12.49 9.22
CA ALA A 380 36.04 -12.66 7.77
C ALA A 380 37.24 -12.03 7.08
N ASP A 381 37.63 -12.57 5.93
CA ASP A 381 38.85 -12.15 5.25
C ASP A 381 38.78 -10.67 4.80
N TYR A 382 37.60 -10.19 4.41
CA TYR A 382 37.34 -8.81 4.01
C TYR A 382 37.34 -7.80 5.17
N LEU A 383 37.38 -8.28 6.42
CA LEU A 383 37.49 -7.46 7.63
C LEU A 383 38.93 -7.45 8.20
N GLU A 384 39.88 -8.10 7.52
CA GLU A 384 41.24 -8.35 8.02
C GLU A 384 42.31 -7.52 7.31
N VAL A 385 42.63 -6.34 7.87
CA VAL A 385 43.66 -5.45 7.31
C VAL A 385 44.95 -6.18 6.90
N ASN A 386 45.26 -6.18 5.59
CA ASN A 386 46.40 -6.81 4.92
C ASN A 386 46.33 -8.34 4.75
N GLN A 387 45.14 -8.93 4.58
CA GLN A 387 45.02 -10.34 4.20
C GLN A 387 45.55 -10.58 2.77
N ALA A 388 46.00 -11.79 2.52
CA ALA A 388 46.82 -12.11 1.36
C ALA A 388 45.98 -12.52 0.13
N GLY A 389 45.15 -11.63 -0.41
CA GLY A 389 44.35 -11.85 -1.61
C GLY A 389 44.69 -10.91 -2.77
N CYS A 390 44.91 -9.62 -2.48
CA CYS A 390 45.00 -8.59 -3.51
C CYS A 390 46.30 -8.60 -4.35
N ALA A 391 46.16 -8.90 -5.64
CA ALA A 391 47.30 -9.13 -6.54
C ALA A 391 47.90 -7.86 -7.19
N SER A 392 47.49 -6.64 -6.85
CA SER A 392 48.03 -5.40 -7.47
C SER A 392 47.85 -4.16 -6.59
N PRO A 393 48.72 -3.12 -6.73
CA PRO A 393 48.45 -1.84 -6.09
C PRO A 393 47.15 -1.26 -6.63
N ARG A 394 46.33 -0.68 -5.77
CA ARG A 394 45.09 0.02 -6.16
C ARG A 394 44.99 1.41 -5.53
N TYR A 395 44.00 2.19 -5.95
CA TYR A 395 43.82 3.58 -5.53
C TYR A 395 42.35 3.89 -5.29
N ASP A 396 42.07 4.53 -4.16
CA ASP A 396 40.83 5.24 -3.88
C ASP A 396 40.75 6.49 -4.75
N LEU A 397 39.53 6.79 -5.22
CA LEU A 397 39.24 7.94 -6.05
C LEU A 397 38.68 9.07 -5.21
N ARG A 398 39.35 10.21 -5.23
CA ARG A 398 38.82 11.47 -4.70
C ARG A 398 38.67 12.50 -5.80
N LEU A 399 37.48 13.06 -5.93
CA LEU A 399 37.14 14.10 -6.89
C LEU A 399 37.04 15.45 -6.16
N ASN A 400 37.87 16.40 -6.56
CA ASN A 400 37.78 17.77 -6.06
C ASN A 400 37.26 18.69 -7.17
N GLY A 401 36.07 19.26 -6.98
CA GLY A 401 35.48 20.21 -7.90
C GLY A 401 35.57 21.64 -7.39
N GLU A 402 35.93 22.59 -8.27
CA GLU A 402 35.98 24.02 -7.98
C GLU A 402 35.21 24.84 -9.02
N GLY A 403 34.65 25.99 -8.62
CA GLY A 403 33.93 26.89 -9.54
C GLY A 403 32.45 26.56 -9.76
N PHE A 404 31.86 25.68 -8.94
CA PHE A 404 30.46 25.27 -8.96
C PHE A 404 29.52 26.27 -8.25
N GLY A 405 29.88 27.56 -8.22
CA GLY A 405 29.18 28.56 -7.40
C GLY A 405 27.72 28.82 -7.78
N SER A 406 27.30 28.47 -9.00
CA SER A 406 25.90 28.52 -9.43
C SER A 406 25.04 27.38 -8.89
N LEU A 407 25.69 26.31 -8.43
CA LEU A 407 25.09 25.05 -7.97
C LEU A 407 25.27 24.89 -6.46
N ASN A 408 25.44 25.99 -5.72
CA ASN A 408 25.71 25.92 -4.30
C ASN A 408 24.47 25.40 -3.54
N GLY A 409 24.62 24.27 -2.86
CA GLY A 409 23.53 23.53 -2.23
C GLY A 409 22.89 22.47 -3.14
N THR A 410 23.40 22.28 -4.36
CA THR A 410 22.98 21.21 -5.27
C THR A 410 23.84 19.97 -5.01
N ARG A 411 23.22 18.79 -5.12
CA ARG A 411 23.87 17.48 -5.04
C ARG A 411 24.62 17.21 -6.34
N ILE A 412 25.85 16.70 -6.22
CA ILE A 412 26.67 16.27 -7.35
C ILE A 412 26.86 14.77 -7.21
N ARG A 413 26.29 14.01 -8.12
CA ARG A 413 26.47 12.56 -8.23
C ARG A 413 27.59 12.27 -9.24
N ALA A 414 28.41 11.27 -8.95
CA ALA A 414 29.50 10.80 -9.80
C ALA A 414 29.34 9.30 -10.06
N VAL A 415 29.51 8.89 -11.32
CA VAL A 415 29.50 7.48 -11.70
C VAL A 415 30.85 7.16 -12.36
N VAL A 416 31.49 6.09 -11.91
CA VAL A 416 32.78 5.62 -12.44
C VAL A 416 32.55 4.43 -13.35
N LEU A 417 33.09 4.54 -14.57
CA LEU A 417 32.90 3.59 -15.65
C LEU A 417 34.26 3.00 -16.05
N LEU A 418 34.36 1.67 -16.11
CA LEU A 418 35.51 0.97 -16.71
C LEU A 418 35.46 1.09 -18.26
N ASP A 419 36.63 1.03 -18.94
CA ASP A 419 36.75 1.08 -20.41
C ASP A 419 35.96 -0.08 -21.09
N GLY A 420 34.67 0.16 -21.30
CA GLY A 420 33.67 -0.87 -21.62
C GLY A 420 32.23 -0.42 -21.33
N GLY A 421 32.05 0.53 -20.41
CA GLY A 421 30.75 1.11 -20.04
C GLY A 421 30.07 0.45 -18.84
N GLU A 422 30.79 -0.41 -18.12
CA GLU A 422 30.37 -1.04 -16.86
C GLU A 422 30.58 -0.03 -15.72
N VAL A 423 29.54 0.20 -14.92
CA VAL A 423 29.63 0.96 -13.67
C VAL A 423 30.46 0.13 -12.69
N VAL A 424 31.37 0.79 -12.00
CA VAL A 424 32.29 0.14 -11.05
C VAL A 424 32.30 0.90 -9.71
N GLY A 425 31.26 1.66 -9.43
CA GLY A 425 31.12 2.50 -8.25
C GLY A 425 30.76 3.94 -8.59
N GLY A 426 30.15 4.61 -7.63
CA GLY A 426 29.74 6.00 -7.73
C GLY A 426 29.83 6.70 -6.39
N GLY A 427 29.20 7.87 -6.27
CA GLY A 427 29.10 8.56 -5.01
C GLY A 427 28.62 9.99 -5.17
N GLU A 428 28.27 10.61 -4.05
CA GLU A 428 27.62 11.92 -4.04
C GLU A 428 28.23 12.94 -3.07
N ALA A 429 28.15 14.22 -3.46
CA ALA A 429 28.60 15.32 -2.62
C ALA A 429 27.80 16.60 -2.85
N ILE A 430 27.55 17.34 -1.78
CA ILE A 430 26.92 18.66 -1.85
C ILE A 430 27.94 19.73 -2.21
N VAL A 431 27.60 20.58 -3.18
CA VAL A 431 28.42 21.77 -3.48
C VAL A 431 28.32 22.78 -2.35
N ALA A 432 29.43 22.98 -1.64
CA ALA A 432 29.58 23.97 -0.58
C ALA A 432 30.57 25.07 -0.99
N MET A 433 30.14 26.33 -0.91
CA MET A 433 31.00 27.49 -1.14
C MET A 433 31.67 27.53 -2.54
N SER A 434 30.98 27.03 -3.57
CA SER A 434 31.47 26.89 -4.96
C SER A 434 32.44 25.74 -5.21
N SER A 435 32.55 24.79 -4.29
CA SER A 435 33.42 23.62 -4.41
C SER A 435 32.73 22.37 -3.87
N PHE A 436 33.19 21.20 -4.26
CA PHE A 436 32.85 19.93 -3.61
C PHE A 436 34.11 19.07 -3.49
N THR A 437 34.10 18.17 -2.52
CA THR A 437 35.04 17.07 -2.41
C THR A 437 34.19 15.82 -2.27
N LEU A 438 34.46 14.83 -3.12
CA LEU A 438 33.75 13.56 -3.16
C LEU A 438 34.79 12.44 -3.05
N GLY A 439 34.66 11.57 -2.04
CA GLY A 439 35.26 10.25 -2.07
C GLY A 439 34.30 9.34 -2.83
N VAL A 440 34.82 8.60 -3.81
CA VAL A 440 34.03 7.59 -4.50
C VAL A 440 34.44 6.25 -3.88
N PRO A 441 33.55 5.49 -3.21
CA PRO A 441 33.78 4.10 -2.79
C PRO A 441 34.04 3.24 -4.04
N VAL A 442 35.29 3.30 -4.51
CA VAL A 442 35.76 2.51 -5.64
C VAL A 442 37.28 2.40 -5.56
N VAL A 443 37.76 1.21 -5.85
CA VAL A 443 39.19 0.93 -5.87
C VAL A 443 39.67 0.66 -7.31
N LEU A 444 40.42 1.61 -7.86
CA LEU A 444 40.85 1.58 -9.27
C LEU A 444 42.04 0.64 -9.50
N ALA A 445 41.87 -0.33 -10.41
CA ALA A 445 42.89 -1.28 -10.83
C ALA A 445 44.06 -0.63 -11.61
N VAL A 446 45.30 -1.05 -11.34
CA VAL A 446 46.49 -0.57 -12.06
C VAL A 446 46.54 -1.09 -13.50
N GLY A 447 46.67 -0.15 -14.44
CA GLY A 447 46.81 -0.44 -15.87
C GLY A 447 45.52 -0.25 -16.66
N GLU A 448 44.40 -0.06 -15.98
CA GLU A 448 43.09 0.21 -16.58
C GLU A 448 42.87 1.71 -16.86
N ALA A 449 41.83 1.98 -17.63
CA ALA A 449 41.36 3.33 -17.94
C ALA A 449 39.90 3.45 -17.49
N TYR A 450 39.60 4.55 -16.82
CA TYR A 450 38.27 4.84 -16.29
C TYR A 450 37.75 6.17 -16.83
N GLN A 451 36.44 6.24 -16.95
CA GLN A 451 35.66 7.44 -17.20
C GLN A 451 34.88 7.78 -15.93
N VAL A 452 34.79 9.06 -15.60
CA VAL A 452 33.90 9.52 -14.53
C VAL A 452 32.91 10.48 -15.12
N ASP A 453 31.65 10.19 -14.93
CA ASP A 453 30.55 11.02 -15.34
C ASP A 453 29.98 11.72 -14.10
N LEU A 454 29.75 13.03 -14.21
CA LEU A 454 29.29 13.88 -13.11
C LEU A 454 27.98 14.55 -13.51
N PHE A 455 26.98 14.57 -12.65
CA PHE A 455 25.79 15.38 -12.86
C PHE A 455 25.37 16.13 -11.60
N ALA A 456 24.75 17.28 -11.83
CA ALA A 456 24.12 18.06 -10.78
C ALA A 456 22.66 17.64 -10.71
N ASP A 457 22.33 16.91 -9.65
CA ASP A 457 20.98 16.49 -9.32
C ASP A 457 20.26 17.71 -8.73
N GLU A 458 19.50 18.41 -9.57
CA GLU A 458 18.86 19.69 -9.22
C GLU A 458 17.44 19.49 -8.66
N ASN A 459 16.86 18.31 -8.84
CA ASN A 459 15.54 17.94 -8.36
C ASN A 459 15.52 16.84 -7.29
N ASP A 460 16.69 16.34 -6.89
CA ASP A 460 16.85 15.29 -5.87
C ASP A 460 15.99 14.07 -6.24
N ASP A 461 16.05 13.65 -7.52
CA ASP A 461 15.32 12.47 -8.02
C ASP A 461 16.24 11.29 -8.34
N GLY A 462 17.52 11.39 -7.99
CA GLY A 462 18.53 10.36 -8.21
C GLY A 462 18.95 10.18 -9.67
N SER A 463 18.18 10.70 -10.62
CA SER A 463 18.35 10.45 -12.05
C SER A 463 19.00 11.62 -12.77
N CYS A 464 19.67 11.36 -13.91
CA CYS A 464 20.10 12.45 -14.81
C CYS A 464 19.03 12.65 -15.89
N GLY A 465 18.26 13.73 -15.80
CA GLY A 465 17.11 14.03 -16.65
C GLY A 465 16.88 15.52 -16.94
N GLY A 466 15.88 15.80 -17.78
CA GLY A 466 15.30 17.15 -17.90
C GLY A 466 16.25 18.32 -18.19
N THR A 467 16.35 19.26 -17.24
CA THR A 467 17.14 20.50 -17.36
C THR A 467 18.48 20.45 -16.64
N GLU A 468 18.83 19.30 -16.08
CA GLU A 468 20.00 19.13 -15.25
C GLU A 468 21.30 19.27 -16.02
N THR A 469 22.37 19.56 -15.28
CA THR A 469 23.67 19.83 -15.87
C THR A 469 24.60 18.65 -15.66
N SER A 470 25.11 18.09 -16.76
CA SER A 470 26.01 16.95 -16.71
C SER A 470 27.33 17.15 -17.46
N TRP A 471 28.36 16.46 -17.00
CA TRP A 471 29.74 16.59 -17.42
C TRP A 471 30.43 15.23 -17.45
N ARG A 472 31.49 15.13 -18.26
CA ARG A 472 32.26 13.89 -18.41
C ARG A 472 33.76 14.15 -18.24
N VAL A 473 34.40 13.33 -17.41
CA VAL A 473 35.85 13.30 -17.13
C VAL A 473 36.43 12.04 -17.78
N SER A 474 37.05 12.18 -18.96
CA SER A 474 37.38 11.02 -19.80
C SER A 474 38.79 10.42 -19.64
N ASN A 475 39.55 10.71 -18.57
CA ASN A 475 40.99 10.36 -18.53
C ASN A 475 41.56 10.01 -17.15
N ILE A 476 40.95 9.07 -16.41
CA ILE A 476 41.66 8.46 -15.28
C ILE A 476 42.45 7.26 -15.81
N SER A 477 43.77 7.42 -15.93
CA SER A 477 44.67 6.31 -16.26
C SER A 477 45.54 5.99 -15.05
N THR A 478 45.44 4.76 -14.58
CA THR A 478 46.21 4.26 -13.43
C THR A 478 47.62 3.78 -13.84
N THR A 479 48.00 3.93 -15.11
CA THR A 479 49.31 3.48 -15.62
C THR A 479 50.46 4.39 -15.16
N GLY A 480 51.31 3.86 -14.28
CA GLY A 480 52.57 4.52 -13.87
C GLY A 480 52.44 5.59 -12.78
N VAL A 481 51.28 5.65 -12.13
CA VAL A 481 51.06 6.44 -10.91
C VAL A 481 51.67 5.66 -9.72
N PRO A 482 52.38 6.29 -8.77
CA PRO A 482 53.12 5.56 -7.74
C PRO A 482 52.39 5.38 -6.40
N THR A 483 51.32 6.13 -6.09
CA THR A 483 50.40 6.02 -4.92
C THR A 483 49.56 7.29 -4.85
N MET A 484 48.28 7.13 -4.48
CA MET A 484 47.23 8.16 -4.29
C MET A 484 46.85 8.93 -5.57
N THR A 485 45.68 8.64 -6.13
CA THR A 485 45.14 9.36 -7.29
C THR A 485 43.98 10.24 -6.84
N GLU A 486 44.31 11.33 -6.15
CA GLU A 486 43.40 12.47 -6.05
C GLU A 486 43.23 13.03 -7.47
N VAL A 487 42.03 12.92 -8.02
CA VAL A 487 41.69 13.46 -9.34
C VAL A 487 41.09 14.84 -9.10
N ASP A 488 41.97 15.85 -9.16
CA ASP A 488 41.54 17.24 -9.13
C ASP A 488 40.77 17.57 -10.42
N VAL A 489 39.45 17.66 -10.31
CA VAL A 489 38.54 18.18 -11.33
C VAL A 489 38.55 19.71 -11.23
N ALA A 490 39.70 20.30 -11.59
CA ALA A 490 40.13 21.64 -11.19
C ALA A 490 39.16 22.81 -11.49
N SER A 491 38.23 22.70 -12.45
CA SER A 491 37.11 23.62 -12.59
C SER A 491 35.99 23.12 -13.51
N VAL A 492 34.74 23.59 -13.31
CA VAL A 492 33.59 23.38 -14.25
C VAL A 492 33.97 23.68 -15.70
N GLY A 493 34.90 24.62 -15.94
CA GLY A 493 35.33 25.00 -17.29
C GLY A 493 36.31 24.03 -17.95
N ASP A 494 36.87 23.09 -17.19
CA ASP A 494 37.77 22.03 -17.66
C ASP A 494 37.02 20.71 -17.92
N LEU A 495 35.72 20.68 -17.61
CA LEU A 495 34.82 19.57 -17.87
C LEU A 495 34.21 19.65 -19.27
N GLU A 496 34.09 18.50 -19.95
CA GLU A 496 33.36 18.42 -21.20
C GLU A 496 31.86 18.26 -20.89
N PRO A 497 30.98 19.19 -21.33
CA PRO A 497 29.54 19.03 -21.13
C PRO A 497 29.04 17.75 -21.81
N SER A 498 28.21 17.00 -21.09
CA SER A 498 27.58 15.78 -21.59
C SER A 498 26.07 15.99 -21.75
N ALA A 499 25.39 15.03 -22.38
CA ALA A 499 23.93 14.98 -22.37
C ALA A 499 23.51 13.98 -21.30
N CYS A 500 22.52 14.31 -20.46
CA CYS A 500 22.02 13.40 -19.43
C CYS A 500 21.62 12.02 -20.00
N ASN A 501 21.03 11.97 -21.21
CA ASN A 501 20.65 10.73 -21.90
C ASN A 501 21.82 9.80 -22.29
N SER A 502 23.05 10.07 -21.84
CA SER A 502 24.23 9.25 -22.09
C SER A 502 24.91 8.77 -20.81
N PHE A 503 24.25 9.00 -19.67
CA PHE A 503 24.56 8.42 -18.37
C PHE A 503 23.91 7.02 -18.31
N PRO A 504 24.55 6.06 -17.62
CA PRO A 504 23.96 4.76 -17.32
C PRO A 504 22.60 4.91 -16.65
#